data_AF-A0A1B6PMH5-F1
#
_entry.id   AF-A0A1B6PMH5-F1
#
_cell.length_a   1.000
_cell.length_b   1.000
_cell.length_c   1.000
_cell.angle_alpha   90.00
_cell.angle_beta   90.00
_cell.angle_gamma   90.00
#
_symmetry.space_group_name_H-M   'P 1'
#
loop_
_entity.id
_entity.type
_entity.pdbx_description
1 polymer ?
#
loop_
_entity_poly.entity_id
_entity_poly.type
_entity_poly.pdbx_seq_one_letter_code
_entity_poly.pdbx_strand_id
1 'polypeptide(L)'
;MEQQTGARIKVQEIDKDASGERLIIVSSKEIPAEPIFPAIEALILLHDKYKRLVVPSSKVCCILGEGRKVITEMRRRTGAEIRVYSKTDKPKYLSFDDELVQVVLFF
;
A
#
# COMPACT_ATOMS: atom_id res chain seq x y z
N MET A 1 16.73 -2.51 7.80
CA MET A 1 15.26 -2.32 7.79
C MET A 1 14.61 -2.89 9.05
N GLU A 2 14.53 -4.21 9.26
CA GLU A 2 13.87 -4.76 10.46
C GLU A 2 14.51 -4.26 11.78
N GLN A 3 15.83 -4.33 11.91
CA GLN A 3 16.55 -3.86 13.10
C GLN A 3 16.50 -2.33 13.30
N GLN A 4 16.20 -1.57 12.24
CA GLN A 4 16.12 -0.10 12.29
C GLN A 4 14.71 0.39 12.66
N THR A 5 13.69 -0.31 12.18
CA THR A 5 12.28 0.12 12.31
C THR A 5 11.53 -0.67 13.37
N GLY A 6 11.98 -1.87 13.72
CA GLY A 6 11.20 -2.81 14.54
C GLY A 6 10.03 -3.48 13.80
N ALA A 7 9.86 -3.19 12.49
CA ALA A 7 8.88 -3.86 11.65
C ALA A 7 9.39 -5.24 11.21
N ARG A 8 8.46 -6.17 11.01
CA ARG A 8 8.70 -7.48 10.40
C ARG A 8 8.51 -7.39 8.90
N ILE A 9 9.46 -7.93 8.14
CA ILE A 9 9.45 -7.92 6.67
C ILE A 9 9.46 -9.37 6.17
N LYS A 10 8.50 -9.71 5.32
CA LYS A 10 8.47 -10.98 4.60
C LYS A 10 8.48 -10.71 3.11
N VAL A 11 9.36 -11.40 2.38
CA VAL A 11 9.36 -11.39 0.91
C VAL A 11 8.73 -12.70 0.45
N GLN A 12 7.64 -12.59 -0.28
CA GLN A 12 6.98 -13.73 -0.91
C GLN A 12 7.24 -13.69 -2.41
N GLU A 13 7.81 -14.78 -2.93
CA GLU A 13 7.91 -14.96 -4.38
C GLU A 13 6.52 -15.17 -4.95
N ILE A 14 6.25 -14.45 -6.04
CA ILE A 14 5.03 -14.61 -6.82
C ILE A 14 5.34 -15.62 -7.93
N ASP A 15 4.35 -16.45 -8.27
CA ASP A 15 4.49 -17.51 -9.27
C ASP A 15 5.20 -17.02 -10.56
N LYS A 16 6.07 -17.86 -11.12
CA LYS A 16 7.08 -17.45 -12.13
C LYS A 16 6.52 -16.85 -13.41
N ASP A 17 5.23 -17.05 -13.68
CA ASP A 17 4.53 -16.56 -14.86
C ASP A 17 4.02 -15.11 -14.71
N ALA A 18 4.18 -14.48 -13.55
CA ALA A 18 3.69 -13.14 -13.25
C ALA A 18 4.83 -12.10 -13.12
N SER A 19 5.17 -11.45 -14.23
CA SER A 19 5.87 -10.14 -14.31
C SER A 19 7.26 -9.96 -13.65
N GLY A 20 7.79 -10.95 -12.91
CA GLY A 20 9.04 -10.81 -12.14
C GLY A 20 8.91 -9.97 -10.86
N GLU A 21 7.68 -9.66 -10.46
CA GLU A 21 7.38 -8.87 -9.25
C GLU A 21 7.52 -9.72 -7.97
N ARG A 22 7.76 -9.06 -6.83
CA ARG A 22 7.81 -9.71 -5.50
C ARG A 22 6.86 -9.01 -4.54
N LEU A 23 6.14 -9.78 -3.74
CA LEU A 23 5.29 -9.22 -2.68
C LEU A 23 6.13 -9.02 -1.42
N ILE A 24 6.30 -7.77 -1.01
CA ILE A 24 6.95 -7.42 0.26
C ILE A 24 5.87 -7.09 1.26
N ILE A 25 5.71 -7.94 2.27
CA ILE A 25 4.78 -7.75 3.37
C ILE A 25 5.55 -7.13 4.53
N VAL A 26 5.21 -5.90 4.88
CA VAL A 26 5.74 -5.18 6.04
C VAL A 26 4.64 -5.12 7.09
N SER A 27 4.91 -5.61 8.31
CA SER A 27 3.95 -5.57 9.42
C SER A 27 4.62 -5.15 10.72
N SER A 28 3.89 -4.44 11.57
CA SER A 28 4.36 -4.03 12.90
C SER A 28 3.18 -3.95 13.87
N LYS A 29 3.47 -3.93 15.18
CA LYS A 29 2.45 -3.66 16.20
C LYS A 29 2.39 -2.16 16.42
N GLU A 30 1.34 -1.52 15.92
CA GLU A 30 1.17 -0.07 15.98
C GLU A 30 0.50 0.34 17.30
N ILE A 31 1.12 1.31 18.00
CA ILE A 31 0.56 1.91 19.22
C ILE A 31 0.08 3.32 18.84
N PRO A 32 -1.23 3.64 18.95
CA PRO A 32 -1.80 4.91 18.48
C PRO A 32 -1.17 6.19 19.05
N ALA A 33 -0.44 6.07 20.16
CA ALA A 33 0.23 7.17 20.84
C ALA A 33 1.63 7.49 20.26
N GLU A 34 2.18 6.64 19.39
CA GLU A 34 3.49 6.87 18.79
C GLU A 34 3.40 7.74 17.52
N PRO A 35 4.31 8.72 17.35
CA PRO A 35 4.23 9.72 16.29
C PRO A 35 4.49 9.18 14.89
N ILE A 36 5.21 8.06 14.75
CA ILE A 36 5.51 7.41 13.47
C ILE A 36 5.40 5.91 13.68
N PHE A 37 4.49 5.27 12.93
CA PHE A 37 4.35 3.81 12.97
C PHE A 37 5.56 3.13 12.30
N PRO A 38 6.19 2.13 12.94
CA PRO A 38 7.31 1.36 12.38
C PRO A 38 7.13 0.87 10.94
N ALA A 39 5.93 0.41 10.58
CA ALA A 39 5.63 -0.03 9.23
C ALA A 39 5.62 1.12 8.21
N ILE A 40 5.17 2.31 8.63
CA ILE A 40 5.20 3.51 7.81
C ILE A 40 6.63 4.00 7.61
N GLU A 41 7.45 3.98 8.67
CA GLU A 41 8.87 4.34 8.55
C GLU A 41 9.61 3.42 7.58
N ALA A 42 9.42 2.10 7.69
CA ALA A 42 9.97 1.13 6.75
C ALA A 42 9.49 1.39 5.31
N LEU A 43 8.23 1.77 5.13
CA LEU A 43 7.67 2.13 3.83
C LEU A 43 8.28 3.41 3.28
N ILE A 44 8.55 4.43 4.11
CA ILE A 44 9.21 5.67 3.69
C ILE A 44 10.64 5.39 3.24
N LEU A 45 11.38 4.58 4.01
CA LEU A 45 12.77 4.19 3.71
C LEU A 45 12.90 3.34 2.44
N LEU A 46 11.85 2.64 2.02
CA LEU A 46 11.75 2.02 0.69
C LEU A 46 11.61 3.13 -0.36
N HIS A 47 12.68 3.86 -0.62
CA HIS A 47 12.72 5.06 -1.45
C HIS A 47 12.35 4.74 -2.92
N ASP A 48 11.06 4.81 -3.22
CA ASP A 48 10.51 4.60 -4.56
C ASP A 48 9.39 5.62 -4.80
N LYS A 49 9.34 6.17 -6.01
CA LYS A 49 8.27 7.08 -6.46
C LYS A 49 6.92 6.36 -6.53
N TYR A 50 6.94 5.03 -6.61
CA TYR A 50 5.77 4.17 -6.73
C TYR A 50 5.53 3.39 -5.44
N LYS A 51 4.44 3.70 -4.74
CA LYS A 51 4.00 2.93 -3.57
C LYS A 51 2.79 2.10 -3.95
N ARG A 52 2.84 0.80 -3.71
CA ARG A 52 1.72 -0.12 -3.90
C ARG A 52 1.33 -0.71 -2.55
N LEU A 53 0.07 -0.51 -2.17
CA LEU A 53 -0.52 -0.93 -0.90
C LEU A 53 -1.60 -1.97 -1.18
N VAL A 54 -1.56 -3.09 -0.49
CA VAL A 54 -2.63 -4.09 -0.52
C VAL A 54 -3.60 -3.77 0.60
N VAL A 55 -4.88 -3.58 0.28
CA VAL A 55 -5.92 -3.16 1.20
C VAL A 55 -7.08 -4.15 1.12
N PRO A 56 -7.61 -4.67 2.25
CA PRO A 56 -8.81 -5.49 2.21
C PRO A 56 -9.95 -4.76 1.50
N SER A 57 -10.68 -5.47 0.64
CA SER A 57 -11.82 -4.93 -0.14
C SER A 57 -12.89 -4.34 0.79
N SER A 58 -13.05 -4.90 1.99
CA SER A 58 -13.95 -4.38 3.02
C SER A 58 -13.55 -3.01 3.58
N LYS A 59 -12.31 -2.57 3.36
CA LYS A 59 -11.74 -1.31 3.87
C LYS A 59 -11.43 -0.30 2.78
N VAL A 60 -11.46 -0.70 1.50
CA VAL A 60 -11.18 0.24 0.39
C VAL A 60 -12.18 1.40 0.34
N CYS A 61 -13.41 1.19 0.83
CA CYS A 61 -14.43 2.23 0.93
C CYS A 61 -13.97 3.44 1.77
N CYS A 62 -13.08 3.24 2.75
CA CYS A 62 -12.53 4.32 3.56
C CYS A 62 -11.59 5.23 2.76
N ILE A 63 -10.91 4.69 1.75
CA ILE A 63 -10.02 5.45 0.86
C ILE A 63 -10.86 6.19 -0.18
N LEU A 64 -11.83 5.51 -0.79
CA LEU A 64 -12.72 6.12 -1.77
C LEU A 64 -13.55 7.24 -1.13
N GLY A 65 -14.21 6.92 -0.01
CA GLY A 65 -15.20 7.78 0.63
C GLY A 65 -16.49 7.89 -0.18
N GLU A 66 -17.50 8.49 0.44
CA GLU A 66 -18.79 8.76 -0.20
C GLU A 66 -18.60 9.67 -1.43
N GLY A 67 -19.14 9.28 -2.58
CA GLY A 67 -19.00 10.03 -3.82
C GLY A 67 -17.55 10.27 -4.26
N ARG A 68 -16.60 9.43 -3.83
CA ARG A 68 -15.15 9.59 -4.07
C ARG A 68 -14.54 10.89 -3.53
N LYS A 69 -15.18 11.54 -2.54
CA LYS A 69 -14.71 12.81 -1.97
C LYS A 69 -13.38 12.67 -1.23
N VAL A 70 -13.19 11.56 -0.50
CA VAL A 70 -11.98 11.34 0.31
C VAL A 70 -10.75 11.14 -0.58
N ILE A 71 -10.81 10.23 -1.55
CA ILE A 71 -9.70 10.02 -2.50
C ILE A 71 -9.39 11.28 -3.32
N THR A 72 -10.40 12.06 -3.67
CA THR A 72 -10.22 13.33 -4.40
C THR A 72 -9.47 14.35 -3.55
N GLU A 73 -9.86 14.49 -2.28
CA GLU A 73 -9.19 15.39 -1.35
C GLU A 73 -7.76 14.92 -1.03
N MET A 74 -7.53 13.61 -0.89
CA MET A 74 -6.19 13.05 -0.71
C MET A 74 -5.28 13.44 -1.89
N ARG A 75 -5.70 13.19 -3.13
CA ARG A 75 -4.94 13.57 -4.34
C ARG A 75 -4.65 15.08 -4.37
N ARG A 76 -5.65 15.91 -4.05
CA ARG A 76 -5.51 17.38 -4.03
C ARG A 76 -4.50 17.85 -3.00
N ARG A 77 -4.52 17.29 -1.79
CA ARG A 77 -3.63 17.71 -0.68
C ARG A 77 -2.20 17.24 -0.86
N THR A 78 -2.01 16.03 -1.35
CA THR A 78 -0.67 15.42 -1.47
C THR A 78 -0.02 15.69 -2.82
N GLY A 79 -0.79 16.11 -3.83
CA GLY A 79 -0.32 16.17 -5.22
C GLY A 79 -0.05 14.80 -5.83
N ALA A 80 -0.42 13.71 -5.13
CA ALA A 80 -0.14 12.35 -5.57
C ALA A 80 -1.19 11.88 -6.58
N GLU A 81 -0.75 11.08 -7.53
CA GLU A 81 -1.67 10.22 -8.28
C GLU A 81 -1.97 8.97 -7.46
N ILE A 82 -3.24 8.84 -7.06
CA ILE A 82 -3.74 7.68 -6.30
C ILE A 82 -4.65 6.87 -7.22
N ARG A 83 -4.36 5.58 -7.46
CA ARG A 83 -5.18 4.65 -8.27
C ARG A 83 -5.60 3.46 -7.44
N VAL A 84 -6.83 2.98 -7.63
CA VAL A 84 -7.38 1.80 -6.96
C VAL A 84 -7.69 0.77 -8.05
N TYR A 85 -7.07 -0.41 -7.97
CA TYR A 85 -7.27 -1.52 -8.89
C TYR A 85 -8.18 -2.56 -8.23
N SER A 86 -9.38 -2.71 -8.78
CA SER A 86 -10.39 -3.66 -8.28
C SER A 86 -10.55 -4.85 -9.22
N LYS A 87 -10.85 -6.03 -8.65
CA LYS A 87 -11.32 -7.26 -9.32
C LYS A 87 -10.50 -7.74 -10.54
N THR A 88 -10.67 -7.12 -11.71
CA THR A 88 -10.03 -7.53 -12.98
C THR A 88 -8.68 -6.86 -13.22
N ASP A 89 -8.47 -5.69 -12.62
CA ASP A 89 -7.32 -4.84 -12.97
C ASP A 89 -6.17 -5.00 -11.98
N LYS A 90 -6.38 -5.77 -10.90
CA LYS A 90 -5.36 -6.08 -9.91
C LYS A 90 -4.52 -7.28 -10.36
N PRO A 91 -3.24 -7.36 -9.95
CA PRO A 91 -2.42 -8.51 -10.27
C PRO A 91 -3.03 -9.83 -9.77
N LYS A 92 -2.89 -10.89 -10.57
CA LYS A 92 -3.49 -12.22 -10.30
C LYS A 92 -3.02 -12.88 -8.99
N TYR A 93 -1.90 -12.42 -8.44
CA TYR A 93 -1.34 -12.95 -7.20
C TYR A 93 -2.02 -12.37 -5.93
N LEU A 94 -2.85 -11.34 -6.07
CA LEU A 94 -3.61 -10.81 -4.93
C LEU A 94 -4.87 -11.64 -4.71
N SER A 95 -5.20 -11.87 -3.43
CA SER A 95 -6.42 -12.55 -3.05
C SER A 95 -7.64 -11.84 -3.62
N PHE A 96 -8.73 -12.57 -3.89
CA PHE A 96 -10.00 -11.98 -4.32
C PHE A 96 -10.48 -10.89 -3.35
N ASP A 97 -10.23 -11.08 -2.06
CA ASP A 97 -10.63 -10.18 -0.98
C ASP A 97 -9.73 -8.95 -0.81
N ASP A 98 -8.66 -8.82 -1.60
CA ASP A 98 -7.74 -7.68 -1.54
C ASP A 98 -7.90 -6.72 -2.73
N GLU A 99 -7.63 -5.44 -2.53
CA GLU A 99 -7.51 -4.44 -3.58
C GLU A 99 -6.11 -3.83 -3.56
N LEU A 100 -5.64 -3.41 -4.73
CA LEU A 100 -4.35 -2.74 -4.84
C LEU A 100 -4.56 -1.23 -4.95
N VAL A 101 -3.97 -0.48 -4.03
CA VAL A 101 -3.93 0.98 -4.07
C VAL A 101 -2.52 1.40 -4.45
N GLN A 102 -2.39 2.07 -5.59
CA GLN A 102 -1.13 2.64 -6.04
C GLN A 102 -1.12 4.14 -5.76
N VAL A 103 -0.02 4.62 -5.17
CA VAL A 103 0.25 6.03 -4.93
C VAL A 103 1.55 6.39 -5.63
N VAL A 104 1.50 7.38 -6.51
CA VAL A 104 2.65 7.92 -7.24
C VAL A 104 2.84 9.37 -6.84
N LEU A 105 4.02 9.68 -6.32
CA LEU A 105 4.40 11.04 -5.94
C LEU A 105 5.20 11.68 -7.07
N PHE A 106 4.72 12.83 -7.54
CA PHE A 106 5.46 13.68 -8.49
C PHE A 106 6.20 14.74 -7.67
N PHE A 107 7.49 14.49 -7.41
CA PHE A 107 8.44 15.48 -6.89
C PHE A 107 9.17 16.16 -8.04
#